data_AF-A0A1B2HHW2-F1
#
_entry.id   AF-A0A1B2HHW2-F1
#
_cell.length_a   1.000
_cell.length_b   1.000
_cell.length_c   1.000
_cell.angle_alpha   90.00
_cell.angle_beta   90.00
_cell.angle_gamma   90.00
#
_symmetry.space_group_name_H-M   'P 1'
#
loop_
_entity.id
_entity.type
_entity.pdbx_description
1 polymer ?
#
loop_
_entity_poly.entity_id
_entity_poly.type
_entity_poly.pdbx_seq_one_letter_code
_entity_poly.pdbx_strand_id
1 'polypeptide(L)'
;MREVFTLAVGTARMTHHHPSGYLSAGVLAAIVRSSLDGADLPSAVSVARAELVRWDGHSEQTTLLDKVVCLGVLPPEEIESELGGGGDTVPEAWLSVLELRDVAERLCLSW
;
A
#
# COMPACT_ATOMS: atom_id res chain seq x y z
N MET A 1 1.13 14.68 7.09
CA MET A 1 0.96 13.55 6.15
C MET A 1 0.61 13.98 4.73
N ARG A 2 -0.41 14.83 4.54
CA ARG A 2 -0.85 15.35 3.24
C ARG A 2 0.28 15.77 2.27
N GLU A 3 1.28 16.53 2.74
CA GLU A 3 2.40 16.98 1.90
C GLU A 3 3.24 15.82 1.36
N VAL A 4 3.67 14.90 2.24
CA VAL A 4 4.42 13.69 1.86
C VAL A 4 3.65 12.87 0.83
N PHE A 5 2.37 12.65 1.08
CA PHE A 5 1.49 11.89 0.17
C PHE A 5 1.37 12.60 -1.19
N THR A 6 1.15 13.92 -1.19
CA THR A 6 0.99 14.72 -2.42
C THR A 6 2.25 14.71 -3.28
N LEU A 7 3.43 14.85 -2.67
CA LEU A 7 4.71 14.83 -3.37
C LEU A 7 4.99 13.45 -3.99
N ALA A 8 4.75 12.38 -3.24
CA ALA A 8 4.93 11.02 -3.72
C ALA A 8 3.97 10.70 -4.88
N VAL A 9 2.68 11.04 -4.74
CA VAL A 9 1.68 10.91 -5.81
C VAL A 9 2.09 11.70 -7.05
N GLY A 10 2.45 12.97 -6.88
CA GLY A 10 2.86 13.84 -7.99
C GLY A 10 4.07 13.30 -8.75
N THR A 11 5.04 12.74 -8.02
CA THR A 11 6.25 12.14 -8.61
C THR A 11 5.93 10.85 -9.36
N ALA A 12 5.20 9.92 -8.73
CA ALA A 12 4.85 8.65 -9.34
C ALA A 12 3.93 8.80 -10.55
N ARG A 13 3.05 9.81 -10.56
CA ARG A 13 2.13 10.09 -11.67
C ARG A 13 2.85 10.42 -12.99
N MET A 14 4.11 10.86 -12.93
CA MET A 14 4.91 11.16 -14.11
C MET A 14 5.26 9.91 -14.93
N THR A 15 5.39 8.75 -14.28
CA THR A 15 5.77 7.47 -14.91
C THR A 15 4.64 6.44 -14.87
N HIS A 16 3.76 6.52 -13.87
CA HIS A 16 2.61 5.64 -13.68
C HIS A 16 1.32 6.46 -13.79
N HIS A 17 0.65 6.36 -14.94
CA HIS A 17 -0.53 7.18 -15.23
C HIS A 17 -1.81 6.68 -14.54
N HIS A 18 -1.81 5.45 -14.01
CA HIS A 18 -2.97 4.83 -13.38
C HIS A 18 -2.99 5.06 -11.85
N PRO A 19 -4.16 5.31 -11.23
CA PRO A 19 -4.30 5.47 -9.77
C PRO A 19 -3.68 4.35 -8.96
N SER A 20 -3.75 3.10 -9.44
CA SER A 20 -3.13 1.93 -8.81
C SER A 20 -1.64 2.16 -8.51
N GLY A 21 -0.91 2.79 -9.42
CA GLY A 21 0.53 3.04 -9.25
C GLY A 21 0.83 4.28 -8.43
N TYR A 22 0.26 5.43 -8.80
CA TYR A 22 0.65 6.68 -8.13
C TYR A 22 0.08 6.82 -6.72
N LEU A 23 -1.08 6.25 -6.39
CA LEU A 23 -1.60 6.28 -5.02
C LEU A 23 -0.86 5.31 -4.10
N SER A 24 -0.38 4.17 -4.62
CA SER A 24 0.46 3.23 -3.86
C SER A 24 1.76 3.88 -3.42
N ALA A 25 2.37 4.73 -4.26
CA ALA A 25 3.53 5.53 -3.86
C ALA A 25 3.23 6.50 -2.72
N GLY A 26 2.05 7.14 -2.74
CA GLY A 26 1.57 7.99 -1.64
C GLY A 26 1.43 7.22 -0.33
N VAL A 27 0.84 6.02 -0.38
CA VAL A 27 0.68 5.13 0.79
C VAL A 27 2.04 4.72 1.33
N LEU A 28 2.95 4.23 0.50
CA LEU A 28 4.30 3.82 0.93
C LEU A 28 5.03 4.99 1.61
N ALA A 29 5.04 6.16 0.98
CA ALA A 29 5.72 7.33 1.52
C ALA A 29 5.15 7.75 2.88
N ALA A 30 3.82 7.64 3.05
CA ALA A 30 3.16 7.92 4.31
C ALA A 30 3.53 6.93 5.41
N ILE A 31 3.63 5.64 5.07
CA ILE A 31 4.05 4.59 6.00
C ILE A 31 5.50 4.79 6.42
N VAL A 32 6.42 4.95 5.45
CA VAL A 32 7.84 5.19 5.73
C VAL A 32 8.02 6.42 6.63
N ARG A 33 7.34 7.52 6.33
CA ARG A 33 7.42 8.73 7.16
C ARG A 33 6.89 8.48 8.57
N SER A 34 5.76 7.80 8.72
CA SER A 34 5.20 7.51 10.05
C SER A 34 6.12 6.59 10.87
N SER A 35 6.76 5.62 10.22
CA SER A 35 7.76 4.75 10.85
C SER A 35 9.02 5.51 11.27
N LEU A 36 9.48 6.47 10.46
CA LEU A 36 10.58 7.38 10.84
C LEU A 36 10.22 8.25 12.05
N ASP A 37 8.95 8.61 12.20
CA ASP A 37 8.41 9.31 13.36
C ASP A 37 8.16 8.36 14.57
N GLY A 38 8.51 7.08 14.45
CA GLY A 38 8.47 6.08 15.53
C GLY A 38 7.20 5.24 15.62
N ALA A 39 6.28 5.34 14.65
CA ALA A 39 5.06 4.52 14.63
C ALA A 39 5.37 3.05 14.29
N ASP A 40 4.70 2.12 14.96
CA ASP A 40 4.61 0.72 14.52
C ASP A 40 3.91 0.61 13.16
N LEU A 41 4.05 -0.54 12.51
CA LEU A 41 3.57 -0.76 11.15
C LEU A 41 2.03 -0.64 11.04
N PRO A 42 1.21 -1.26 11.92
CA PRO A 42 -0.24 -1.06 11.93
C PRO A 42 -0.65 0.41 12.07
N SER A 43 -0.02 1.16 12.98
CA SER A 43 -0.28 2.58 13.19
C SER A 43 0.10 3.42 11.97
N ALA A 44 1.26 3.14 11.35
CA ALA A 44 1.71 3.80 10.13
C ALA A 44 0.75 3.55 8.96
N VAL A 45 0.24 2.34 8.82
CA VAL A 45 -0.74 1.95 7.79
C VAL A 45 -2.09 2.64 8.02
N SER A 46 -2.54 2.75 9.26
CA SER A 46 -3.75 3.51 9.62
C SER A 46 -3.64 4.98 9.22
N VAL A 47 -2.51 5.62 9.52
CA VAL A 47 -2.22 7.01 9.11
C VAL A 47 -2.20 7.16 7.59
N ALA A 48 -1.55 6.25 6.87
CA ALA A 48 -1.49 6.27 5.41
C ALA A 48 -2.87 6.07 4.77
N ARG A 49 -3.66 5.13 5.28
CA ARG A 49 -5.04 4.86 4.84
C ARG A 49 -5.95 6.07 5.04
N ALA A 50 -5.83 6.76 6.19
CA ALA A 50 -6.62 7.95 6.47
C ALA A 50 -6.34 9.09 5.48
N GLU A 51 -5.12 9.19 4.95
CA GLU A 51 -4.82 10.13 3.87
C GLU A 51 -5.29 9.62 2.50
N LEU A 52 -5.08 8.33 2.20
CA LEU A 52 -5.44 7.68 0.93
C LEU A 52 -6.93 7.85 0.59
N VAL A 53 -7.85 7.66 1.55
CA VAL A 53 -9.31 7.74 1.31
C VAL A 53 -9.80 9.12 0.90
N ARG A 54 -8.91 10.12 0.86
CA ARG A 54 -9.20 11.50 0.45
C ARG A 54 -8.92 11.75 -1.05
N TRP A 55 -8.41 10.74 -1.76
CA TRP A 55 -8.00 10.84 -3.17
C TRP A 55 -8.92 10.03 -4.07
N ASP A 56 -9.29 10.55 -5.24
CA ASP A 56 -10.08 9.81 -6.22
C ASP A 56 -9.32 8.56 -6.71
N GLY A 57 -10.03 7.44 -6.91
CA GLY A 57 -9.44 6.19 -7.38
C GLY A 57 -8.75 5.34 -6.30
N HIS A 58 -8.92 5.68 -5.02
CA HIS A 58 -8.28 5.01 -3.88
C HIS A 58 -8.80 3.60 -3.53
N SER A 59 -9.90 3.16 -4.15
CA SER A 59 -10.69 2.01 -3.70
C SER A 59 -9.91 0.69 -3.72
N GLU A 60 -9.06 0.49 -4.72
CA GLU A 60 -8.24 -0.71 -4.87
C GLU A 60 -7.29 -0.88 -3.68
N GLN A 61 -6.48 0.14 -3.39
CA GLN A 61 -5.53 0.12 -2.27
C GLN A 61 -6.22 0.09 -0.93
N THR A 62 -7.35 0.80 -0.79
CA THR A 62 -8.12 0.80 0.47
C THR A 62 -8.64 -0.61 0.76
N THR A 63 -9.15 -1.30 -0.27
CA THR A 63 -9.63 -2.69 -0.14
C THR A 63 -8.50 -3.64 0.25
N LEU A 64 -7.33 -3.50 -0.36
CA LEU A 64 -6.17 -4.32 -0.02
C LEU A 64 -5.70 -4.09 1.43
N LEU A 65 -5.55 -2.82 1.83
CA LEU A 65 -5.16 -2.48 3.20
C LEU A 65 -6.17 -2.98 4.24
N ASP A 66 -7.47 -2.83 3.96
CA ASP A 66 -8.53 -3.34 4.84
C ASP A 66 -8.50 -4.86 4.94
N LYS A 67 -8.29 -5.55 3.81
CA LYS A 67 -8.15 -7.01 3.79
C LYS A 67 -7.01 -7.48 4.69
N VAL A 68 -5.83 -6.89 4.54
CA VAL A 68 -4.62 -7.25 5.30
C VAL A 68 -4.82 -7.00 6.80
N VAL A 69 -5.39 -5.86 7.17
CA VAL A 69 -5.70 -5.54 8.58
C VAL A 69 -6.71 -6.53 9.17
N CYS A 70 -7.69 -6.99 8.39
CA CYS A 70 -8.65 -8.01 8.83
C CYS A 70 -8.05 -9.42 8.94
N LEU A 71 -7.15 -9.79 8.04
CA LEU A 71 -6.53 -11.13 8.02
C LEU A 71 -5.60 -11.36 9.21
N GLY A 72 -4.91 -10.31 9.68
CA GLY A 72 -3.99 -10.45 10.80
C GLY A 72 -2.67 -11.12 10.39
N VAL A 73 -2.05 -11.85 11.33
CA VAL A 73 -0.83 -12.62 11.06
C VAL A 73 -1.19 -13.87 10.27
N LEU A 74 -0.50 -14.10 9.15
CA LEU A 74 -0.61 -15.30 8.32
C LEU A 74 0.75 -16.01 8.20
N PRO A 75 0.77 -17.34 8.06
CA PRO A 75 1.98 -18.05 7.70
C PRO A 75 2.39 -17.70 6.25
N PRO A 76 3.69 -17.69 5.91
CA PRO A 76 4.18 -17.24 4.59
C PRO A 76 3.49 -17.90 3.40
N GLU A 77 3.18 -19.19 3.51
CA GLU A 77 2.50 -19.98 2.48
C GLU A 77 1.06 -19.55 2.16
N GLU A 78 0.39 -18.88 3.10
CA GLU A 78 -1.00 -18.41 2.93
C GLU A 78 -1.08 -16.98 2.37
N ILE A 79 -0.01 -16.20 2.52
CA ILE A 79 0.03 -14.77 2.14
C ILE A 79 -0.26 -14.58 0.65
N GLU A 80 0.36 -15.37 -0.24
CA GLU A 80 0.15 -15.24 -1.69
C GLU A 80 -1.29 -15.60 -2.10
N SER A 81 -1.86 -16.65 -1.49
CA SER A 81 -3.24 -17.06 -1.73
C SER A 81 -4.23 -15.98 -1.30
N GLU A 82 -3.97 -15.34 -0.17
CA GLU A 82 -4.85 -14.30 0.36
C GLU A 82 -4.66 -12.95 -0.35
N LEU A 83 -3.44 -12.52 -0.64
CA LEU A 83 -3.21 -11.22 -1.27
C LEU A 83 -3.32 -11.26 -2.80
N GLY A 84 -3.31 -12.45 -3.39
CA GLY A 84 -3.23 -12.68 -4.82
C GLY A 84 -1.77 -12.66 -5.30
N GLY A 85 -1.34 -13.74 -5.94
CA GLY A 85 -0.05 -13.78 -6.64
C GLY A 85 -0.13 -12.90 -7.87
N GLY A 86 0.86 -12.05 -8.10
CA GLY A 86 0.98 -11.23 -9.32
C GLY A 86 1.09 -12.01 -10.64
N GLY A 87 0.82 -13.33 -10.64
CA GLY A 87 0.75 -14.18 -11.82
C GLY A 87 -0.65 -14.17 -12.43
N ASP A 88 -0.69 -13.85 -13.72
CA ASP A 88 -1.81 -14.00 -14.67
C ASP A 88 -2.94 -12.95 -14.67
N THR A 89 -2.92 -11.93 -13.80
CA THR A 89 -3.93 -10.84 -13.84
C THR A 89 -3.40 -9.41 -13.71
N VAL A 90 -2.09 -9.22 -13.58
CA VAL A 90 -1.47 -7.90 -13.38
C VAL A 90 -0.62 -7.54 -14.61
N PRO A 91 -1.02 -6.57 -15.45
CA PRO A 91 -0.18 -6.06 -16.53
C PRO A 91 1.17 -5.59 -15.99
N GLU A 92 2.26 -5.79 -16.72
CA GLU A 92 3.62 -5.38 -16.32
C GLU A 92 3.74 -3.89 -15.92
N ALA A 93 2.86 -3.04 -16.45
CA ALA A 93 2.74 -1.63 -16.05
C ALA A 93 2.24 -1.41 -14.61
N TRP A 94 1.76 -2.46 -13.94
CA TRP A 94 1.17 -2.45 -12.59
C TRP A 94 2.12 -3.04 -11.54
N LEU A 95 3.39 -3.30 -11.87
CA LEU A 95 4.44 -3.67 -10.91
C LEU A 95 4.66 -2.60 -9.82
N SER A 96 4.08 -1.40 -9.96
CA SER A 96 3.97 -0.40 -8.87
C SER A 96 3.12 -0.86 -7.68
N VAL A 97 2.39 -1.97 -7.80
CA VAL A 97 1.72 -2.67 -6.70
C VAL A 97 2.71 -3.43 -5.80
N LEU A 98 3.92 -3.77 -6.28
CA LEU A 98 4.92 -4.49 -5.47
C LEU A 98 5.28 -3.73 -4.19
N GLU A 99 5.41 -2.41 -4.26
CA GLU A 99 5.74 -1.59 -3.08
C GLU A 99 4.66 -1.66 -1.98
N LEU A 100 3.37 -1.66 -2.37
CA LEU A 100 2.27 -1.78 -1.41
C LEU A 100 2.07 -3.24 -0.97
N ARG A 101 2.35 -4.19 -1.88
CA ARG A 101 2.34 -5.61 -1.58
C ARG A 101 3.39 -5.96 -0.53
N ASP A 102 4.63 -5.50 -0.66
CA ASP A 102 5.69 -5.76 0.31
C ASP A 102 5.30 -5.26 1.71
N VAL A 103 4.64 -4.11 1.79
CA VAL A 103 4.05 -3.60 3.04
C VAL A 103 2.96 -4.53 3.56
N ALA A 104 2.05 -4.98 2.70
CA ALA A 104 0.98 -5.91 3.05
C ALA A 104 1.51 -7.27 3.52
N GLU A 105 2.51 -7.83 2.86
CA GLU A 105 3.17 -9.07 3.25
C GLU A 105 3.85 -8.91 4.61
N ARG A 106 4.55 -7.79 4.85
CA ARG A 106 5.17 -7.50 6.15
C ARG A 106 4.15 -7.37 7.27
N LEU A 107 2.98 -6.79 7.02
CA LEU A 107 1.88 -6.77 7.98
C LEU A 107 1.39 -8.18 8.30
N CYS A 108 1.21 -9.03 7.29
CA CYS A 108 0.81 -10.43 7.50
C CYS A 108 1.88 -11.24 8.23
N LEU A 109 3.17 -10.90 8.10
CA LEU A 109 4.26 -11.63 8.78
C LEU A 109 4.55 -11.15 10.19
N SER A 110 4.26 -9.88 10.49
CA SER A 110 4.62 -9.25 11.75
C SER A 110 3.56 -8.24 12.16
N TRP A 111 2.84 -8.59 13.20
CA TRP A 111 2.06 -7.64 14.00
C TRP A 111 2.92 -7.12 15.15
#